data_AF-A0A7V8UFC8-F1
#
_entry.id   AF-A0A7V8UFC8-F1
#
_cell.length_a   1.000
_cell.length_b   1.000
_cell.length_c   1.000
_cell.angle_alpha   90.00
_cell.angle_beta   90.00
_cell.angle_gamma   90.00
#
_symmetry.space_group_name_H-M   'P 1'
#
loop_
_entity.id
_entity.type
_entity.pdbx_description
1 polymer ?
#
loop_
_entity_poly.entity_id
_entity_poly.type
_entity_poly.pdbx_seq_one_letter_code
_entity_poly.pdbx_strand_id
1 'polypeptide(L)'
;MTISRRWFMAGLALTGAAVPAVYYGHRELTRPDPTITPGDASFDVADVAGQRRANTLRGIWTIRFSGRDAGLDGLPDDSLEVFLDIAHKGRGLVGCLDTAERLRAGDEPRYRVLGDLAGSDPKPLSWRLIGARHDAPDYEFIMTLDEVWAGFGNAGTATLSGRVSRLDRPLALPELDNQFVAVKQRFPEARERTPLSPRLLAWLVSPEHRLFHQLWHASRDKWHTLDEDKRDALRGIGWQPGPRDNERDARGPRKDRNGSGVDFFFMHRHMLGTARSFQPLPSWPRFPLPQPELERDRLGFARYFDNVDGTALPPTWLARGDEQYAQWVSDIKTAETYHSNFQVWESRYRDPRYLSKLTLGQFGSEVELGLHDWLHMRWASVPRDPSNGHPVPFARDQADFAQRWFEPENDFLGDPFSSHVNPVFWAFHGWIDDRLEDWFRAHERFHPGEVSRLDVNGVPWFAPGRWVEIADPWLGPDTHGCSTTPGLQVGRSVEMDPETMKLALRITFGSDDDKLAQLFRRVPQRPWYARHLKAKVV
;
A
#
# COMPACT_ATOMS: atom_id res chain seq x y z
N MET A 1 38.21 -34.16 14.08
CA MET A 1 36.96 -34.93 14.09
C MET A 1 36.29 -34.81 12.73
N THR A 2 36.39 -35.86 11.91
CA THR A 2 35.84 -35.94 10.56
C THR A 2 34.46 -36.58 10.62
N ILE A 3 33.41 -35.78 10.54
CA ILE A 3 32.04 -36.30 10.42
C ILE A 3 31.88 -36.82 8.98
N SER A 4 31.66 -38.13 8.86
CA SER A 4 31.50 -38.81 7.58
C SER A 4 30.24 -38.34 6.86
N ARG A 5 30.37 -37.99 5.57
CA ARG A 5 29.28 -37.59 4.65
C ARG A 5 28.10 -38.58 4.66
N ARG A 6 28.33 -39.86 4.97
CA ARG A 6 27.27 -40.88 5.04
C ARG A 6 26.37 -40.73 6.26
N TRP A 7 26.91 -40.32 7.41
CA TRP A 7 26.12 -40.10 8.63
C TRP A 7 25.32 -38.80 8.58
N PHE A 8 25.87 -37.75 7.95
CA PHE A 8 25.15 -36.51 7.71
C PHE A 8 23.96 -36.70 6.75
N MET A 9 24.16 -37.45 5.66
CA MET A 9 23.08 -37.77 4.70
C MET A 9 22.03 -38.72 5.29
N ALA A 10 22.42 -39.69 6.13
CA ALA A 10 21.47 -40.54 6.85
C ALA A 10 20.66 -39.75 7.89
N GLY A 11 21.30 -38.80 8.60
CA GLY A 11 20.62 -37.89 9.53
C GLY A 11 19.64 -36.94 8.85
N LEU A 12 19.95 -36.46 7.64
CA LEU A 12 19.07 -35.63 6.80
C LEU A 12 17.91 -36.43 6.18
N ALA A 13 18.12 -37.69 5.81
CA ALA A 13 17.06 -38.56 5.31
C ALA A 13 16.10 -38.99 6.43
N LEU A 14 16.62 -39.27 7.63
CA LEU A 14 15.80 -39.61 8.80
C LEU A 14 15.03 -38.40 9.31
N THR A 15 15.62 -37.20 9.37
CA THR A 15 14.86 -35.98 9.77
C THR A 15 13.92 -35.48 8.67
N GLY A 16 14.29 -35.62 7.39
CA GLY A 16 13.45 -35.24 6.24
C GLY A 16 12.23 -36.12 6.01
N ALA A 17 12.25 -37.39 6.45
CA ALA A 17 11.09 -38.29 6.40
C ALA A 17 10.34 -38.35 7.74
N ALA A 18 11.03 -38.29 8.88
CA ALA A 18 10.40 -38.42 10.19
C ALA A 18 9.59 -37.18 10.58
N VAL A 19 10.02 -35.96 10.27
CA VAL A 19 9.24 -34.76 10.65
C VAL A 19 7.90 -34.69 9.89
N PRO A 20 7.85 -34.90 8.55
CA PRO A 20 6.58 -35.01 7.84
C PRO A 20 5.75 -36.22 8.25
N ALA A 21 6.37 -37.38 8.52
CA ALA A 21 5.63 -38.58 8.94
C ALA A 21 5.09 -38.46 10.38
N VAL A 22 5.80 -37.79 11.28
CA VAL A 22 5.34 -37.47 12.64
C VAL A 22 4.26 -36.40 12.59
N TYR A 23 4.39 -35.37 11.75
CA TYR A 23 3.35 -34.36 11.55
C TYR A 23 2.09 -34.96 10.92
N TYR A 24 2.26 -35.79 9.89
CA TYR A 24 1.16 -36.49 9.22
C TYR A 24 0.52 -37.53 10.15
N GLY A 25 1.33 -38.32 10.86
CA GLY A 25 0.86 -39.29 11.86
C GLY A 25 0.15 -38.62 13.03
N HIS A 26 0.67 -37.50 13.53
CA HIS A 26 0.00 -36.69 14.55
C HIS A 26 -1.34 -36.16 14.03
N ARG A 27 -1.37 -35.61 12.80
CA ARG A 27 -2.59 -35.09 12.17
C ARG A 27 -3.66 -36.15 11.90
N GLU A 28 -3.26 -37.38 11.53
CA GLU A 28 -4.20 -38.50 11.37
C GLU A 28 -4.66 -39.06 12.73
N LEU A 29 -3.80 -39.08 13.75
CA LEU A 29 -4.17 -39.53 15.11
C LEU A 29 -5.03 -38.51 15.87
N THR A 30 -4.87 -37.22 15.61
CA THR A 30 -5.72 -36.15 16.17
C THR A 30 -6.81 -35.72 15.21
N ARG A 31 -7.00 -36.43 14.09
CA ARG A 31 -8.11 -36.15 13.19
C ARG A 31 -9.38 -36.51 13.97
N PRO A 32 -10.26 -35.54 14.25
CA PRO A 32 -11.50 -35.84 14.94
C PRO A 32 -12.23 -36.90 14.12
N ASP A 33 -12.72 -37.94 14.79
CA ASP A 33 -13.64 -38.88 14.16
C ASP A 33 -14.78 -38.04 13.56
N PRO A 34 -15.01 -38.08 12.23
CA PRO A 34 -16.02 -37.25 11.59
C PRO A 34 -17.44 -37.55 12.07
N THR A 35 -17.65 -38.63 12.84
CA THR A 35 -18.92 -38.99 13.46
C THR A 35 -19.09 -38.41 14.87
N ILE A 36 -18.03 -37.94 15.51
CA ILE A 36 -18.06 -37.32 16.84
C ILE A 36 -18.14 -35.80 16.66
N THR A 37 -19.22 -35.19 17.15
CA THR A 37 -19.36 -33.73 17.15
C THR A 37 -18.28 -33.07 18.01
N PRO A 38 -17.85 -31.84 17.69
CA PRO A 38 -16.92 -31.10 18.56
C PRO A 38 -17.43 -31.01 19.99
N GLY A 39 -16.55 -31.24 20.98
CA GLY A 39 -16.90 -31.17 22.39
C GLY A 39 -17.18 -29.75 22.89
N ASP A 40 -16.40 -28.78 22.39
CA ASP A 40 -16.53 -27.36 22.70
C ASP A 40 -16.22 -26.51 21.45
N ALA A 41 -16.68 -25.27 21.44
CA ALA A 41 -16.27 -24.28 20.44
C ALA A 41 -14.86 -23.76 20.75
N SER A 42 -14.03 -23.59 19.70
CA SER A 42 -12.72 -22.94 19.79
C SER A 42 -12.73 -21.57 19.13
N PHE A 43 -11.80 -20.70 19.52
CA PHE A 43 -11.56 -19.44 18.81
C PHE A 43 -11.13 -19.73 17.38
N ASP A 44 -11.96 -19.37 16.41
CA ASP A 44 -11.82 -19.75 15.02
C ASP A 44 -11.84 -18.52 14.12
N VAL A 45 -10.67 -18.17 13.60
CA VAL A 45 -10.44 -17.00 12.74
C VAL A 45 -10.08 -17.44 11.33
N ALA A 46 -10.39 -16.58 10.36
CA ALA A 46 -10.01 -16.83 8.98
C ALA A 46 -8.48 -17.00 8.85
N ASP A 47 -8.07 -18.09 8.21
CA ASP A 47 -6.70 -18.29 7.76
C ASP A 47 -6.36 -17.33 6.60
N VAL A 48 -5.13 -17.37 6.10
CA VAL A 48 -4.68 -16.48 5.02
C VAL A 48 -5.55 -16.62 3.75
N ALA A 49 -6.01 -17.83 3.43
CA ALA A 49 -6.88 -18.06 2.28
C ALA A 49 -8.27 -17.44 2.51
N GLY A 50 -8.84 -17.60 3.69
CA GLY A 50 -10.09 -16.99 4.11
C GLY A 50 -10.02 -15.46 4.11
N GLN A 51 -8.93 -14.87 4.60
CA GLN A 51 -8.71 -13.42 4.57
C GLN A 51 -8.63 -12.88 3.14
N ARG A 52 -7.95 -13.60 2.24
CA ARG A 52 -7.89 -13.23 0.81
C ARG A 52 -9.27 -13.28 0.17
N ARG A 53 -10.04 -14.34 0.43
CA ARG A 53 -11.42 -14.48 -0.05
C ARG A 53 -12.32 -13.37 0.50
N ALA A 54 -12.19 -13.04 1.78
CA ALA A 54 -12.89 -11.92 2.41
C ALA A 54 -12.56 -10.58 1.72
N ASN A 55 -11.28 -10.33 1.41
CA ASN A 55 -10.85 -9.13 0.71
C ASN A 55 -11.43 -9.06 -0.73
N THR A 56 -11.53 -10.19 -1.45
CA THR A 56 -12.20 -10.20 -2.76
C THR A 56 -13.71 -9.95 -2.63
N LEU A 57 -14.38 -10.53 -1.64
CA LEU A 57 -15.84 -10.39 -1.50
C LEU A 57 -16.26 -9.00 -1.01
N ARG A 58 -15.48 -8.38 -0.11
CA ARG A 58 -15.79 -7.08 0.48
C ARG A 58 -15.90 -5.97 -0.58
N GLY A 59 -17.02 -5.24 -0.57
CA GLY A 59 -17.24 -4.07 -1.41
C GLY A 59 -18.65 -4.00 -2.01
N ILE A 60 -18.78 -3.18 -3.05
CA ILE A 60 -20.04 -2.95 -3.76
C ILE A 60 -20.04 -3.75 -5.06
N TRP A 61 -21.19 -4.38 -5.34
CA TRP A 61 -21.40 -5.19 -6.53
C TRP A 61 -22.67 -4.75 -7.24
N THR A 62 -22.64 -4.66 -8.55
CA THR A 62 -23.84 -4.48 -9.38
C THR A 62 -24.40 -5.86 -9.72
N ILE A 63 -25.65 -6.14 -9.37
CA ILE A 63 -26.29 -7.44 -9.54
C ILE A 63 -27.41 -7.38 -10.58
N ARG A 64 -27.52 -8.43 -11.39
CA ARG A 64 -28.57 -8.61 -12.39
C ARG A 64 -29.10 -10.04 -12.33
N PHE A 65 -30.40 -10.18 -12.54
CA PHE A 65 -31.07 -11.48 -12.58
C PHE A 65 -31.40 -11.89 -14.02
N SER A 66 -31.43 -13.18 -14.28
CA SER A 66 -31.76 -13.77 -15.58
C SER A 66 -32.46 -15.11 -15.41
N GLY A 67 -33.24 -15.50 -16.41
CA GLY A 67 -34.06 -16.70 -16.39
C GLY A 67 -35.55 -16.38 -16.36
N ARG A 68 -36.38 -17.40 -16.48
CA ARG A 68 -37.85 -17.24 -16.55
C ARG A 68 -38.46 -16.69 -15.26
N ASP A 69 -37.88 -17.05 -14.12
CA ASP A 69 -38.37 -16.73 -12.78
C ASP A 69 -37.45 -15.71 -12.07
N ALA A 70 -36.71 -14.93 -12.87
CA ALA A 70 -35.69 -13.99 -12.41
C ALA A 70 -36.25 -12.87 -11.53
N GLY A 71 -35.47 -12.46 -10.52
CA GLY A 71 -35.75 -11.30 -9.68
C GLY A 71 -36.05 -11.64 -8.22
N LEU A 72 -36.45 -10.61 -7.47
CA LEU A 72 -36.75 -10.66 -6.03
C LEU A 72 -38.01 -9.84 -5.73
N ASP A 73 -38.81 -10.29 -4.77
CA ASP A 73 -40.12 -9.70 -4.49
C ASP A 73 -40.00 -8.24 -4.00
N GLY A 74 -40.57 -7.31 -4.76
CA GLY A 74 -40.59 -5.88 -4.43
C GLY A 74 -39.32 -5.11 -4.81
N LEU A 75 -38.46 -5.70 -5.66
CA LEU A 75 -37.34 -5.01 -6.30
C LEU A 75 -37.53 -4.96 -7.83
N PRO A 76 -37.01 -3.92 -8.51
CA PRO A 76 -36.99 -3.86 -9.98
C PRO A 76 -36.04 -4.90 -10.59
N ASP A 77 -36.15 -5.11 -11.90
CA ASP A 77 -35.30 -6.06 -12.64
C ASP A 77 -33.88 -5.52 -12.90
N ASP A 78 -33.70 -4.21 -12.84
CA ASP A 78 -32.46 -3.51 -13.16
C ASP A 78 -31.99 -2.58 -12.02
N SER A 79 -30.77 -2.05 -12.16
CA SER A 79 -30.19 -1.07 -11.23
C SER A 79 -30.05 -1.54 -9.77
N LEU A 80 -29.92 -2.85 -9.56
CA LEU A 80 -29.69 -3.44 -8.25
C LEU A 80 -28.21 -3.53 -7.89
N GLU A 81 -27.94 -3.36 -6.61
CA GLU A 81 -26.62 -3.51 -6.03
C GLU A 81 -26.68 -4.40 -4.79
N VAL A 82 -25.54 -5.02 -4.46
CA VAL A 82 -25.32 -5.69 -3.19
C VAL A 82 -24.04 -5.18 -2.54
N PHE A 83 -24.15 -4.75 -1.29
CA PHE A 83 -23.02 -4.39 -0.46
C PHE A 83 -22.67 -5.60 0.40
N LEU A 84 -21.40 -6.00 0.39
CA LEU A 84 -20.90 -7.15 1.16
C LEU A 84 -19.76 -6.70 2.07
N ASP A 85 -19.82 -7.11 3.33
CA ASP A 85 -18.75 -6.90 4.30
C ASP A 85 -18.40 -8.18 5.05
N ILE A 86 -17.11 -8.32 5.34
CA ILE A 86 -16.53 -9.41 6.13
C ILE A 86 -15.44 -8.77 6.97
N ALA A 87 -15.41 -9.01 8.29
CA ALA A 87 -14.33 -8.49 9.14
C ALA A 87 -12.97 -9.05 8.72
N HIS A 88 -11.86 -8.34 8.98
CA HIS A 88 -10.53 -8.73 8.47
C HIS A 88 -10.15 -10.19 8.78
N LYS A 89 -10.35 -10.66 10.02
CA LYS A 89 -10.17 -12.06 10.46
C LYS A 89 -11.50 -12.81 10.63
N GLY A 90 -12.59 -12.21 10.18
CA GLY A 90 -13.94 -12.74 10.33
C GLY A 90 -14.26 -13.85 9.34
N ARG A 91 -15.21 -14.70 9.72
CA ARG A 91 -15.76 -15.75 8.86
C ARG A 91 -17.24 -15.53 8.52
N GLY A 92 -17.91 -14.59 9.19
CA GLY A 92 -19.27 -14.18 8.86
C GLY A 92 -19.29 -13.20 7.70
N LEU A 93 -20.28 -13.34 6.82
CA LEU A 93 -20.57 -12.45 5.71
C LEU A 93 -21.89 -11.74 6.00
N VAL A 94 -21.85 -10.42 5.94
CA VAL A 94 -23.01 -9.56 6.14
C VAL A 94 -23.17 -8.61 4.96
N GLY A 95 -24.37 -8.10 4.75
CA GLY A 95 -24.61 -7.23 3.60
C GLY A 95 -26.03 -6.71 3.49
N CYS A 96 -26.29 -6.03 2.39
CA CYS A 96 -27.63 -5.60 2.00
C CYS A 96 -27.78 -5.55 0.48
N LEU A 97 -29.00 -5.82 0.00
CA LEU A 97 -29.35 -5.84 -1.42
C LEU A 97 -30.59 -4.99 -1.65
N ASP A 98 -30.47 -4.00 -2.53
CA ASP A 98 -31.55 -3.10 -2.94
C ASP A 98 -31.16 -2.34 -4.22
N THR A 99 -31.96 -1.34 -4.62
CA THR A 99 -31.55 -0.36 -5.62
C THR A 99 -30.41 0.50 -5.12
N ALA A 100 -29.58 0.99 -6.05
CA ALA A 100 -28.42 1.83 -5.75
C ALA A 100 -28.79 3.09 -4.94
N GLU A 101 -29.96 3.68 -5.21
CA GLU A 101 -30.48 4.86 -4.50
C GLU A 101 -30.82 4.52 -3.06
N ARG A 102 -31.50 3.39 -2.83
CA ARG A 102 -31.97 2.99 -1.50
C ARG A 102 -30.82 2.54 -0.59
N LEU A 103 -29.81 1.86 -1.15
CA LEU A 103 -28.59 1.53 -0.42
C LEU A 103 -27.80 2.78 0.03
N ARG A 104 -27.99 3.91 -0.66
CA ARG A 104 -27.39 5.21 -0.34
C ARG A 104 -28.37 6.16 0.38
N ALA A 105 -29.55 5.69 0.78
CA ALA A 105 -30.53 6.42 1.56
C ALA A 105 -30.43 6.11 3.06
N GLY A 106 -31.18 6.83 3.89
CA GLY A 106 -31.27 6.56 5.34
C GLY A 106 -32.18 5.37 5.69
N ASP A 107 -33.05 4.95 4.78
CA ASP A 107 -34.07 3.92 5.03
C ASP A 107 -33.49 2.51 5.03
N GLU A 108 -34.10 1.59 5.79
CA GLU A 108 -33.70 0.19 5.80
C GLU A 108 -33.76 -0.42 4.38
N PRO A 109 -32.70 -1.12 3.93
CA PRO A 109 -32.73 -1.82 2.67
C PRO A 109 -33.80 -2.91 2.68
N ARG A 110 -34.29 -3.27 1.50
CA ARG A 110 -35.31 -4.30 1.32
C ARG A 110 -34.87 -5.65 1.86
N TYR A 111 -33.62 -6.03 1.57
CA TYR A 111 -33.03 -7.29 2.02
C TYR A 111 -31.70 -7.05 2.72
N ARG A 112 -31.51 -7.75 3.84
CA ARG A 112 -30.20 -7.96 4.47
C ARG A 112 -29.61 -9.27 3.95
N VAL A 113 -28.30 -9.31 3.79
CA VAL A 113 -27.53 -10.50 3.41
C VAL A 113 -26.92 -11.09 4.67
N LEU A 114 -27.07 -12.41 4.86
CA LEU A 114 -26.43 -13.17 5.93
C LEU A 114 -25.83 -14.46 5.40
N GLY A 115 -24.54 -14.68 5.62
CA GLY A 115 -23.84 -15.89 5.24
C GLY A 115 -22.56 -16.09 6.03
N ASP A 116 -21.77 -17.08 5.61
CA ASP A 116 -20.49 -17.40 6.23
C ASP A 116 -19.52 -18.00 5.21
N LEU A 117 -18.24 -17.97 5.57
CA LEU A 117 -17.13 -18.60 4.87
C LEU A 117 -16.63 -19.81 5.67
N ALA A 118 -17.51 -20.47 6.43
CA ALA A 118 -17.16 -21.65 7.19
C ALA A 118 -17.15 -22.90 6.31
N GLY A 119 -16.27 -23.86 6.63
CA GLY A 119 -16.10 -25.10 5.86
C GLY A 119 -14.78 -25.19 5.08
N SER A 120 -14.38 -26.42 4.76
CA SER A 120 -13.15 -26.74 4.03
C SER A 120 -13.32 -26.86 2.52
N ASP A 121 -14.56 -26.81 2.02
CA ASP A 121 -14.86 -27.04 0.61
C ASP A 121 -14.80 -25.72 -0.19
N PRO A 122 -13.98 -25.65 -1.26
CA PRO A 122 -13.83 -24.41 -2.02
C PRO A 122 -15.09 -23.92 -2.74
N LYS A 123 -16.12 -24.76 -2.96
CA LYS A 123 -17.36 -24.39 -3.70
C LYS A 123 -18.55 -25.27 -3.28
N PRO A 124 -19.80 -24.73 -3.23
CA PRO A 124 -20.21 -23.36 -3.56
C PRO A 124 -20.28 -22.42 -2.34
N LEU A 125 -20.18 -21.10 -2.60
CA LEU A 125 -20.51 -20.06 -1.61
C LEU A 125 -22.03 -19.99 -1.45
N SER A 126 -22.51 -19.71 -0.24
CA SER A 126 -23.93 -19.48 -0.01
C SER A 126 -24.19 -18.33 0.95
N TRP A 127 -25.27 -17.59 0.69
CA TRP A 127 -25.82 -16.63 1.64
C TRP A 127 -27.34 -16.61 1.53
N ARG A 128 -27.99 -16.03 2.53
CA ARG A 128 -29.44 -15.88 2.60
C ARG A 128 -29.81 -14.40 2.54
N LEU A 129 -30.99 -14.12 1.97
CA LEU A 129 -31.62 -12.82 2.09
C LEU A 129 -32.70 -12.85 3.16
N ILE A 130 -32.69 -11.87 4.05
CA ILE A 130 -33.69 -11.69 5.10
C ILE A 130 -34.43 -10.39 4.78
N GLY A 131 -35.73 -10.48 4.50
CA GLY A 131 -36.56 -9.32 4.18
C GLY A 131 -36.81 -8.42 5.38
N ALA A 132 -36.92 -7.11 5.16
CA ALA A 132 -37.11 -6.13 6.23
C ALA A 132 -38.40 -6.31 7.08
N ARG A 133 -39.33 -7.19 6.66
CA ARG A 133 -40.63 -7.41 7.34
C ARG A 133 -40.63 -8.64 8.26
N HIS A 134 -39.74 -9.60 8.03
CA HIS A 134 -39.71 -10.87 8.74
C HIS A 134 -38.25 -11.27 9.01
N ASP A 135 -37.92 -11.68 10.24
CA ASP A 135 -36.55 -12.11 10.61
C ASP A 135 -36.18 -13.51 10.09
N ALA A 136 -36.98 -14.08 9.18
CA ALA A 136 -36.71 -15.37 8.55
C ALA A 136 -36.07 -15.17 7.15
N PRO A 137 -35.16 -16.07 6.74
CA PRO A 137 -34.65 -16.09 5.37
C PRO A 137 -35.76 -16.29 4.33
N ASP A 138 -35.84 -15.40 3.33
CA ASP A 138 -36.79 -15.48 2.22
C ASP A 138 -36.17 -16.21 1.00
N TYR A 139 -34.88 -15.96 0.76
CA TYR A 139 -34.14 -16.49 -0.38
C TYR A 139 -32.80 -17.10 0.04
N GLU A 140 -32.36 -18.11 -0.68
CA GLU A 140 -31.00 -18.65 -0.64
C GLU A 140 -30.30 -18.43 -1.97
N PHE A 141 -29.06 -17.96 -1.91
CA PHE A 141 -28.18 -17.80 -3.04
C PHE A 141 -27.08 -18.85 -2.95
N ILE A 142 -26.84 -19.57 -4.05
CA ILE A 142 -25.73 -20.51 -4.19
C ILE A 142 -24.92 -20.09 -5.41
N MET A 143 -23.61 -19.89 -5.23
CA MET A 143 -22.81 -19.22 -6.24
C MET A 143 -21.34 -19.63 -6.27
N THR A 144 -20.69 -19.24 -7.36
CA THR A 144 -19.24 -19.33 -7.54
C THR A 144 -18.64 -17.94 -7.72
N LEU A 145 -17.45 -17.76 -7.16
CA LEU A 145 -16.62 -16.59 -7.38
C LEU A 145 -15.66 -16.86 -8.53
N ASP A 146 -15.76 -16.04 -9.57
CA ASP A 146 -14.86 -16.02 -10.73
C ASP A 146 -14.08 -14.70 -10.72
N GLU A 147 -12.75 -14.79 -10.71
CA GLU A 147 -11.85 -13.64 -10.66
C GLU A 147 -11.13 -13.50 -12.00
N VAL A 148 -11.37 -12.39 -12.72
CA VAL A 148 -10.49 -11.98 -13.82
C VAL A 148 -9.22 -11.46 -13.16
N TRP A 149 -8.07 -12.08 -13.44
CA TRP A 149 -6.79 -11.81 -12.77
C TRP A 149 -6.62 -12.39 -11.36
N ALA A 150 -7.30 -13.50 -11.03
CA ALA A 150 -7.22 -14.20 -9.73
C ALA A 150 -5.81 -14.26 -9.09
N GLY A 151 -4.77 -14.45 -9.90
CA GLY A 151 -3.36 -14.49 -9.46
C GLY A 151 -2.84 -13.19 -8.82
N PHE A 152 -3.58 -12.09 -8.93
CA PHE A 152 -3.25 -10.77 -8.41
C PHE A 152 -4.18 -10.31 -7.26
N GLY A 153 -5.13 -11.17 -6.83
CA GLY A 153 -6.08 -10.87 -5.76
C GLY A 153 -7.10 -9.79 -6.15
N ASN A 154 -7.40 -8.88 -5.22
CA ASN A 154 -8.41 -7.81 -5.39
C ASN A 154 -7.93 -6.65 -6.31
N ALA A 155 -6.97 -6.93 -7.19
CA ALA A 155 -6.42 -6.01 -8.18
C ALA A 155 -7.22 -5.99 -9.51
N GLY A 156 -8.14 -6.94 -9.70
CA GLY A 156 -8.94 -7.12 -10.91
C GLY A 156 -10.45 -6.98 -10.68
N THR A 157 -11.23 -7.27 -11.72
CA THR A 157 -12.68 -7.42 -11.62
C THR A 157 -13.02 -8.81 -11.10
N ALA A 158 -14.05 -8.90 -10.27
CA ALA A 158 -14.58 -10.15 -9.76
C ALA A 158 -16.06 -10.27 -10.11
N THR A 159 -16.49 -11.50 -10.36
CA THR A 159 -17.87 -11.84 -10.70
C THR A 159 -18.36 -12.95 -9.78
N LEU A 160 -19.54 -12.78 -9.22
CA LEU A 160 -20.30 -13.83 -8.56
C LEU A 160 -21.41 -14.26 -9.50
N SER A 161 -21.50 -15.55 -9.79
CA SER A 161 -22.57 -16.09 -10.63
C SER A 161 -23.19 -17.31 -9.97
N GLY A 162 -24.50 -17.45 -10.08
CA GLY A 162 -25.19 -18.49 -9.34
C GLY A 162 -26.70 -18.53 -9.55
N ARG A 163 -27.36 -19.25 -8.64
CA ARG A 163 -28.80 -19.45 -8.62
C ARG A 163 -29.41 -18.89 -7.34
N VAL A 164 -30.69 -18.54 -7.44
CA VAL A 164 -31.51 -18.07 -6.33
C VAL A 164 -32.68 -19.01 -6.12
N SER A 165 -32.89 -19.44 -4.88
CA SER A 165 -34.01 -20.27 -4.48
C SER A 165 -34.89 -19.53 -3.48
N ARG A 166 -36.21 -19.61 -3.69
CA ARG A 166 -37.21 -19.16 -2.73
C ARG A 166 -37.38 -20.21 -1.64
N LEU A 167 -37.20 -19.82 -0.38
CA LEU A 167 -37.24 -20.75 0.75
C LEU A 167 -38.66 -21.10 1.21
N ASP A 168 -39.66 -20.32 0.79
CA ASP A 168 -41.09 -20.63 0.97
C ASP A 168 -41.62 -21.67 -0.02
N ARG A 169 -40.84 -22.02 -1.06
CA ARG A 169 -41.24 -22.95 -2.11
C ARG A 169 -40.87 -24.40 -1.74
N PRO A 170 -41.82 -25.36 -1.79
CA PRO A 170 -41.52 -26.77 -1.55
C PRO A 170 -40.50 -27.34 -2.53
N LEU A 171 -39.53 -28.11 -2.03
CA LEU A 171 -38.48 -28.79 -2.82
C LEU A 171 -39.03 -29.83 -3.81
N ALA A 172 -40.27 -30.30 -3.62
CA ALA A 172 -40.93 -31.24 -4.53
C ALA A 172 -41.38 -30.59 -5.85
N LEU A 173 -41.43 -29.25 -5.92
CA LEU A 173 -41.76 -28.52 -7.15
C LEU A 173 -40.53 -28.40 -8.05
N PRO A 174 -40.72 -28.21 -9.36
CA PRO A 174 -39.61 -27.90 -10.26
C PRO A 174 -38.81 -26.69 -9.78
N GLU A 175 -37.48 -26.78 -9.89
CA GLU A 175 -36.56 -25.68 -9.61
C GLU A 175 -36.93 -24.44 -10.43
N LEU A 176 -36.83 -23.28 -9.80
CA LEU A 176 -37.02 -22.00 -10.48
C LEU A 176 -35.83 -21.72 -11.40
N ASP A 177 -36.11 -21.15 -12.56
CA ASP A 177 -35.08 -20.59 -13.43
C ASP A 177 -34.80 -19.14 -13.01
N ASN A 178 -34.17 -18.99 -11.85
CA ASN A 178 -33.75 -17.70 -11.29
C ASN A 178 -32.24 -17.73 -11.06
N GLN A 179 -31.52 -17.08 -11.97
CA GLN A 179 -30.06 -17.00 -11.98
C GLN A 179 -29.64 -15.56 -11.76
N PHE A 180 -28.42 -15.35 -11.29
CA PHE A 180 -27.87 -14.02 -11.12
C PHE A 180 -26.41 -13.93 -11.52
N VAL A 181 -26.01 -12.72 -11.89
CA VAL A 181 -24.62 -12.32 -12.05
C VAL A 181 -24.43 -11.01 -11.30
N ALA A 182 -23.47 -10.99 -10.37
CA ALA A 182 -23.03 -9.79 -9.68
C ALA A 182 -21.58 -9.47 -10.06
N VAL A 183 -21.32 -8.25 -10.51
CA VAL A 183 -20.00 -7.77 -10.91
C VAL A 183 -19.50 -6.76 -9.89
N LYS A 184 -18.31 -6.99 -9.34
CA LYS A 184 -17.70 -6.09 -8.37
C LYS A 184 -17.38 -4.75 -9.02
N GLN A 185 -17.78 -3.66 -8.37
CA GLN A 185 -17.45 -2.32 -8.83
C GLN A 185 -15.95 -2.06 -8.68
N ARG A 186 -15.36 -1.41 -9.69
CA ARG A 186 -13.95 -1.00 -9.65
C ARG A 186 -13.77 0.04 -8.55
N PHE A 187 -12.78 -0.18 -7.68
CA PHE A 187 -12.37 0.83 -6.72
C PHE A 187 -11.74 2.03 -7.44
N PRO A 188 -12.28 3.26 -7.30
CA PRO A 188 -11.77 4.43 -8.00
C PRO A 188 -10.38 4.85 -7.49
N GLU A 189 -9.48 5.22 -8.40
CA GLU A 189 -8.12 5.61 -8.04
C GLU A 189 -8.06 7.09 -7.60
N ALA A 190 -7.08 7.45 -6.77
CA ALA A 190 -6.98 8.80 -6.20
C ALA A 190 -6.97 9.90 -7.27
N ARG A 191 -6.30 9.67 -8.40
CA ARG A 191 -6.26 10.60 -9.55
C ARG A 191 -7.63 10.82 -10.21
N GLU A 192 -8.56 9.88 -10.10
CA GLU A 192 -9.93 9.98 -10.62
C GLU A 192 -10.86 10.79 -9.69
N ARG A 193 -10.37 11.17 -8.50
CA ARG A 193 -11.14 11.83 -7.44
C ARG A 193 -10.56 13.18 -7.05
N THR A 194 -9.23 13.28 -7.08
CA THR A 194 -8.46 14.48 -6.75
C THR A 194 -7.49 14.80 -7.88
N PRO A 195 -7.98 15.17 -9.08
CA PRO A 195 -7.13 15.35 -10.23
C PRO A 195 -6.12 16.49 -10.02
N LEU A 196 -4.90 16.27 -10.51
CA LEU A 196 -3.88 17.31 -10.57
C LEU A 196 -4.11 18.18 -11.81
N SER A 197 -3.87 19.49 -11.67
CA SER A 197 -3.99 20.44 -12.77
C SER A 197 -3.01 20.06 -13.90
N PRO A 198 -3.32 20.32 -15.17
CA PRO A 198 -2.46 19.95 -16.28
C PRO A 198 -1.02 20.48 -16.16
N ARG A 199 -0.85 21.69 -15.61
CA ARG A 199 0.46 22.32 -15.42
C ARG A 199 1.28 21.62 -14.33
N LEU A 200 0.65 21.30 -13.20
CA LEU A 200 1.31 20.53 -12.13
C LEU A 200 1.66 19.13 -12.65
N LEU A 201 0.70 18.44 -13.26
CA LEU A 201 0.91 17.09 -13.78
C LEU A 201 2.05 17.05 -14.80
N ALA A 202 2.11 18.00 -15.75
CA ALA A 202 3.17 18.07 -16.75
C ALA A 202 4.58 18.23 -16.13
N TRP A 203 4.70 18.99 -15.04
CA TRP A 203 5.95 19.09 -14.29
C TRP A 203 6.31 17.76 -13.61
N LEU A 204 5.33 17.13 -12.95
CA LEU A 204 5.53 15.90 -12.19
C LEU A 204 5.89 14.71 -13.08
N VAL A 205 5.24 14.55 -14.23
CA VAL A 205 5.49 13.42 -15.13
C VAL A 205 6.71 13.61 -16.01
N SER A 206 7.36 14.79 -15.95
CA SER A 206 8.53 15.06 -16.78
C SER A 206 9.64 14.05 -16.48
N PRO A 207 10.42 13.62 -17.49
CA PRO A 207 11.52 12.71 -17.26
C PRO A 207 12.50 13.21 -16.21
N GLU A 208 12.73 14.52 -16.20
CA GLU A 208 13.64 15.18 -15.27
C GLU A 208 13.17 15.02 -13.84
N HIS A 209 11.89 15.32 -13.54
CA HIS A 209 11.39 15.26 -12.18
C HIS A 209 11.27 13.82 -11.65
N ARG A 210 10.82 12.90 -12.51
CA ARG A 210 10.74 11.47 -12.14
C ARG A 210 12.11 10.87 -11.81
N LEU A 211 13.10 11.14 -12.66
CA LEU A 211 14.47 10.66 -12.48
C LEU A 211 15.14 11.34 -11.28
N PHE A 212 14.93 12.65 -11.10
CA PHE A 212 15.42 13.39 -9.94
C PHE A 212 14.94 12.76 -8.64
N HIS A 213 13.62 12.56 -8.49
CA HIS A 213 13.06 12.03 -7.25
C HIS A 213 13.52 10.59 -6.98
N GLN A 214 13.59 9.74 -8.01
CA GLN A 214 14.13 8.40 -7.89
C GLN A 214 15.60 8.41 -7.45
N LEU A 215 16.44 9.19 -8.12
CA LEU A 215 17.88 9.22 -7.89
C LEU A 215 18.25 9.88 -6.57
N TRP A 216 17.54 10.93 -6.18
CA TRP A 216 17.70 11.58 -4.88
C TRP A 216 17.49 10.57 -3.74
N HIS A 217 16.42 9.76 -3.81
CA HIS A 217 16.22 8.68 -2.85
C HIS A 217 17.27 7.58 -3.00
N ALA A 218 17.58 7.17 -4.23
CA ALA A 218 18.50 6.06 -4.49
C ALA A 218 19.91 6.31 -3.95
N SER A 219 20.45 7.51 -4.22
CA SER A 219 21.79 7.91 -3.77
C SER A 219 21.90 7.85 -2.25
N ARG A 220 20.98 8.50 -1.52
CA ARG A 220 20.95 8.51 -0.04
C ARG A 220 20.76 7.12 0.56
N ASP A 221 19.82 6.35 0.02
CA ASP A 221 19.44 5.07 0.60
C ASP A 221 20.50 3.98 0.37
N LYS A 222 21.20 4.01 -0.78
CA LYS A 222 22.18 2.99 -1.16
C LYS A 222 23.61 3.32 -0.77
N TRP A 223 23.94 4.60 -0.51
CA TRP A 223 25.32 5.06 -0.26
C TRP A 223 26.13 4.15 0.68
N HIS A 224 25.55 3.80 1.82
CA HIS A 224 26.20 2.96 2.84
C HIS A 224 26.53 1.53 2.40
N THR A 225 25.91 1.06 1.30
CA THR A 225 26.14 -0.28 0.71
C THR A 225 26.91 -0.26 -0.61
N LEU A 226 27.11 0.92 -1.21
CA LEU A 226 27.91 1.04 -2.43
C LEU A 226 29.39 0.84 -2.11
N ASP A 227 30.11 0.19 -3.03
CA ASP A 227 31.58 0.18 -3.03
C ASP A 227 32.14 1.57 -3.39
N GLU A 228 33.43 1.75 -3.18
CA GLU A 228 34.07 3.06 -3.38
C GLU A 228 34.11 3.47 -4.85
N ASP A 229 34.26 2.53 -5.79
CA ASP A 229 34.26 2.82 -7.23
C ASP A 229 32.92 3.42 -7.67
N LYS A 230 31.80 2.87 -7.19
CA LYS A 230 30.45 3.41 -7.45
C LYS A 230 30.24 4.76 -6.76
N ARG A 231 30.76 4.95 -5.54
CA ARG A 231 30.71 6.26 -4.85
C ARG A 231 31.49 7.32 -5.61
N ASP A 232 32.70 7.00 -6.07
CA ASP A 232 33.54 7.90 -6.86
C ASP A 232 32.91 8.22 -8.21
N ALA A 233 32.25 7.25 -8.85
CA ALA A 233 31.47 7.50 -10.05
C ALA A 233 30.31 8.47 -9.80
N LEU A 234 29.55 8.30 -8.70
CA LEU A 234 28.48 9.23 -8.30
C LEU A 234 29.02 10.63 -7.95
N ARG A 235 30.15 10.72 -7.25
CA ARG A 235 30.86 11.98 -6.98
C ARG A 235 31.33 12.65 -8.27
N GLY A 236 31.75 11.88 -9.27
CA GLY A 236 32.20 12.38 -10.57
C GLY A 236 31.09 13.04 -11.39
N ILE A 237 29.83 12.69 -11.13
CA ILE A 237 28.65 13.26 -11.78
C ILE A 237 27.81 14.15 -10.83
N GLY A 238 28.36 14.52 -9.67
CA GLY A 238 27.73 15.44 -8.72
C GLY A 238 26.49 14.92 -7.99
N TRP A 239 26.29 13.59 -7.98
CA TRP A 239 25.10 12.94 -7.40
C TRP A 239 25.35 12.24 -6.07
N GLN A 240 26.48 12.51 -5.42
CA GLN A 240 26.73 12.06 -4.05
C GLN A 240 25.74 12.75 -3.07
N PRO A 241 25.26 12.04 -2.02
CA PRO A 241 24.23 12.58 -1.14
C PRO A 241 24.83 13.56 -0.13
N GLY A 242 24.70 14.86 -0.40
CA GLY A 242 25.27 15.93 0.41
C GLY A 242 26.69 16.35 -0.01
N PRO A 243 27.46 16.98 0.91
CA PRO A 243 28.81 17.45 0.65
C PRO A 243 29.74 16.33 0.24
N ARG A 244 30.55 16.61 -0.78
CA ARG A 244 31.60 15.70 -1.22
C ARG A 244 32.54 15.35 -0.06
N ASP A 245 32.88 14.07 0.04
CA ASP A 245 33.74 13.46 1.07
C ASP A 245 33.16 13.51 2.50
N ASN A 246 31.97 14.09 2.69
CA ASN A 246 31.21 14.12 3.93
C ASN A 246 29.74 13.76 3.66
N GLU A 247 29.53 12.76 2.81
CA GLU A 247 28.20 12.36 2.36
C GLU A 247 27.32 11.85 3.50
N ARG A 248 26.01 12.07 3.35
CA ARG A 248 24.99 11.81 4.37
C ARG A 248 24.08 10.66 3.91
N ASP A 249 24.50 9.44 4.17
CA ASP A 249 23.68 8.25 3.92
C ASP A 249 22.41 8.22 4.80
N ALA A 250 21.28 7.79 4.24
CA ALA A 250 19.99 7.80 4.97
C ALA A 250 19.67 6.47 5.69
N ARG A 251 20.46 5.42 5.46
CA ARG A 251 20.16 4.06 5.94
C ARG A 251 21.31 3.32 6.60
N GLY A 252 22.49 3.91 6.68
CA GLY A 252 23.63 3.33 7.37
C GLY A 252 23.61 3.51 8.89
N PRO A 253 24.69 3.13 9.57
CA PRO A 253 24.73 3.05 11.03
C PRO A 253 24.54 4.39 11.75
N ARG A 254 24.86 5.52 11.09
CA ARG A 254 24.82 6.87 11.66
C ARG A 254 23.71 7.75 11.08
N LYS A 255 22.75 7.17 10.36
CA LYS A 255 21.63 7.87 9.70
C LYS A 255 20.84 8.83 10.61
N ASP A 256 20.80 8.59 11.92
CA ASP A 256 20.11 9.42 12.91
C ASP A 256 20.96 10.61 13.38
N ARG A 257 22.24 10.72 12.99
CA ARG A 257 23.20 11.71 13.54
C ARG A 257 24.12 12.34 12.49
N ASN A 258 23.87 12.09 11.21
CA ASN A 258 24.68 12.62 10.11
C ASN A 258 23.98 13.77 9.36
N GLY A 259 22.81 14.22 9.80
CA GLY A 259 22.04 15.28 9.14
C GLY A 259 21.17 14.81 7.97
N SER A 260 21.18 13.53 7.60
CA SER A 260 20.37 13.01 6.47
C SER A 260 18.85 13.22 6.62
N GLY A 261 18.34 13.26 7.85
CA GLY A 261 16.93 13.59 8.11
C GLY A 261 16.58 15.06 7.84
N VAL A 262 17.56 15.97 7.92
CA VAL A 262 17.39 17.37 7.52
C VAL A 262 17.22 17.45 5.99
N ASP A 263 18.03 16.70 5.23
CA ASP A 263 17.89 16.60 3.77
C ASP A 263 16.50 16.10 3.38
N PHE A 264 15.99 15.08 4.07
CA PHE A 264 14.64 14.53 3.85
C PHE A 264 13.55 15.58 4.00
N PHE A 265 13.49 16.26 5.15
CA PHE A 265 12.44 17.24 5.35
C PHE A 265 12.57 18.44 4.41
N PHE A 266 13.79 18.93 4.17
CA PHE A 266 14.01 20.10 3.35
C PHE A 266 13.64 19.84 1.88
N MET A 267 14.04 18.71 1.30
CA MET A 267 13.72 18.37 -0.08
C MET A 267 12.21 18.31 -0.30
N HIS A 268 11.48 17.64 0.60
CA HIS A 268 10.02 17.54 0.49
C HIS A 268 9.32 18.87 0.74
N ARG A 269 9.80 19.72 1.67
CA ARG A 269 9.27 21.08 1.86
C ARG A 269 9.49 21.96 0.62
N HIS A 270 10.68 21.90 0.02
CA HIS A 270 10.99 22.59 -1.24
C HIS A 270 10.06 22.12 -2.37
N MET A 271 9.85 20.80 -2.47
CA MET A 271 8.96 20.22 -3.47
C MET A 271 7.50 20.61 -3.25
N LEU A 272 7.02 20.63 -1.99
CA LEU A 272 5.69 21.12 -1.62
C LEU A 272 5.50 22.60 -1.95
N GLY A 273 6.48 23.45 -1.65
CA GLY A 273 6.43 24.88 -1.98
C GLY A 273 6.27 25.10 -3.49
N THR A 274 7.05 24.37 -4.27
CA THR A 274 6.97 24.40 -5.74
C THR A 274 5.61 23.87 -6.24
N ALA A 275 5.18 22.69 -5.78
CA ALA A 275 3.92 22.08 -6.19
C ALA A 275 2.70 22.97 -5.85
N ARG A 276 2.70 23.56 -4.64
CA ARG A 276 1.66 24.47 -4.15
C ARG A 276 1.57 25.78 -4.94
N SER A 277 2.63 26.17 -5.64
CA SER A 277 2.61 27.32 -6.58
C SER A 277 1.81 27.03 -7.86
N PHE A 278 1.64 25.76 -8.24
CA PHE A 278 0.84 25.35 -9.39
C PHE A 278 -0.63 25.10 -9.03
N GLN A 279 -0.88 24.54 -7.85
CA GLN A 279 -2.20 24.13 -7.40
C GLN A 279 -2.28 24.12 -5.88
N PRO A 280 -3.40 24.52 -5.26
CA PRO A 280 -3.63 24.30 -3.83
C PRO A 280 -3.60 22.81 -3.49
N LEU A 281 -2.63 22.41 -2.67
CA LEU A 281 -2.44 21.03 -2.19
C LEU A 281 -2.49 21.04 -0.65
N PRO A 282 -3.69 21.01 -0.05
CA PRO A 282 -3.84 21.06 1.40
C PRO A 282 -3.24 19.82 2.04
N SER A 283 -2.51 20.02 3.13
CA SER A 283 -2.06 18.94 4.01
C SER A 283 -3.25 18.20 4.62
N TRP A 284 -3.09 16.91 4.93
CA TRP A 284 -4.06 16.28 5.82
C TRP A 284 -3.99 16.89 7.22
N PRO A 285 -5.14 17.24 7.84
CA PRO A 285 -5.18 17.64 9.24
C PRO A 285 -5.09 16.44 10.19
N ARG A 286 -5.39 15.23 9.71
CA ARG A 286 -5.32 13.96 10.43
C ARG A 286 -5.26 12.80 9.43
N PHE A 287 -4.77 11.64 9.85
CA PHE A 287 -4.80 10.48 8.94
C PHE A 287 -6.24 10.02 8.67
N PRO A 288 -6.60 9.68 7.43
CA PRO A 288 -7.92 9.12 7.12
C PRO A 288 -8.19 7.87 7.94
N LEU A 289 -9.41 7.76 8.46
CA LEU A 289 -9.84 6.63 9.27
C LEU A 289 -9.97 5.35 8.40
N PRO A 290 -9.84 4.16 9.01
CA PRO A 290 -10.14 2.90 8.33
C PRO A 290 -11.58 2.85 7.80
N GLN A 291 -11.83 1.90 6.89
CA GLN A 291 -13.17 1.59 6.40
C GLN A 291 -14.17 1.40 7.56
N PRO A 292 -15.34 2.07 7.54
CA PRO A 292 -16.40 1.79 8.50
C PRO A 292 -16.99 0.39 8.29
N GLU A 293 -17.45 -0.24 9.38
CA GLU A 293 -18.21 -1.49 9.33
C GLU A 293 -19.57 -1.24 8.67
N LEU A 294 -19.95 -2.07 7.69
CA LEU A 294 -21.19 -1.90 6.91
C LEU A 294 -22.44 -1.82 7.80
N GLU A 295 -22.53 -2.68 8.82
CA GLU A 295 -23.67 -2.73 9.74
C GLU A 295 -23.79 -1.48 10.62
N ARG A 296 -22.69 -0.76 10.85
CA ARG A 296 -22.68 0.44 11.70
C ARG A 296 -22.91 1.72 10.90
N ASP A 297 -22.33 1.82 9.70
CA ASP A 297 -22.48 3.00 8.83
C ASP A 297 -22.47 2.59 7.35
N ARG A 298 -23.63 2.15 6.86
CA ARG A 298 -23.84 1.78 5.45
C ARG A 298 -23.49 2.91 4.49
N LEU A 299 -23.83 4.15 4.83
CA LEU A 299 -23.58 5.31 3.97
C LEU A 299 -22.09 5.64 3.92
N GLY A 300 -21.39 5.55 5.06
CA GLY A 300 -19.94 5.66 5.13
C GLY A 300 -19.24 4.55 4.35
N PHE A 301 -19.73 3.31 4.45
CA PHE A 301 -19.22 2.18 3.67
C PHE A 301 -19.34 2.45 2.16
N ALA A 302 -20.50 2.91 1.70
CA ALA A 302 -20.71 3.25 0.30
C ALA A 302 -19.72 4.34 -0.17
N ARG A 303 -19.64 5.47 0.55
CA ARG A 303 -18.71 6.57 0.25
C ARG A 303 -17.24 6.13 0.26
N TYR A 304 -16.88 5.18 1.12
CA TYR A 304 -15.53 4.65 1.21
C TYR A 304 -15.15 3.87 -0.06
N PHE A 305 -16.02 2.98 -0.54
CA PHE A 305 -15.78 2.22 -1.78
C PHE A 305 -15.89 3.07 -3.05
N ASP A 306 -16.61 4.20 -2.99
CA ASP A 306 -16.62 5.23 -4.03
C ASP A 306 -15.36 6.13 -4.01
N ASN A 307 -14.50 5.99 -3.00
CA ASN A 307 -13.29 6.78 -2.76
C ASN A 307 -13.52 8.29 -2.94
N VAL A 308 -14.62 8.81 -2.38
CA VAL A 308 -15.16 10.14 -2.74
C VAL A 308 -14.16 11.30 -2.66
N ASP A 309 -13.21 11.25 -1.73
CA ASP A 309 -12.19 12.27 -1.50
C ASP A 309 -10.79 11.86 -1.97
N GLY A 310 -10.65 10.69 -2.60
CA GLY A 310 -9.35 10.14 -3.04
C GLY A 310 -8.50 9.55 -1.92
N THR A 311 -8.99 9.48 -0.68
CA THR A 311 -8.21 9.08 0.50
C THR A 311 -8.59 7.73 1.10
N ALA A 312 -9.57 7.01 0.54
CA ALA A 312 -9.89 5.66 0.98
C ALA A 312 -8.74 4.69 0.62
N LEU A 313 -8.52 3.65 1.43
CA LEU A 313 -7.42 2.71 1.18
C LEU A 313 -7.73 1.84 -0.04
N PRO A 314 -6.85 1.81 -1.05
CA PRO A 314 -7.06 0.94 -2.19
C PRO A 314 -6.99 -0.54 -1.80
N PRO A 315 -7.69 -1.40 -2.54
CA PRO A 315 -7.61 -2.86 -2.43
C PRO A 315 -6.19 -3.41 -2.30
N THR A 316 -6.05 -4.46 -1.48
CA THR A 316 -4.83 -5.28 -1.38
C THR A 316 -4.63 -6.09 -2.66
N TRP A 317 -3.38 -6.41 -3.00
CA TRP A 317 -3.06 -7.31 -4.13
C TRP A 317 -2.18 -8.48 -3.68
N LEU A 318 -2.09 -9.48 -4.54
CA LEU A 318 -1.19 -10.62 -4.37
C LEU A 318 0.08 -10.45 -5.20
N ALA A 319 1.20 -10.89 -4.64
CA ALA A 319 2.49 -10.94 -5.30
C ALA A 319 2.95 -12.40 -5.40
N ARG A 320 2.65 -13.04 -6.53
CA ARG A 320 2.97 -14.45 -6.75
C ARG A 320 4.48 -14.69 -6.59
N GLY A 321 4.85 -15.65 -5.76
CA GLY A 321 6.26 -15.95 -5.44
C GLY A 321 6.81 -15.20 -4.23
N ASP A 322 6.02 -14.32 -3.59
CA ASP A 322 6.41 -13.62 -2.36
C ASP A 322 5.22 -13.45 -1.40
N GLU A 323 4.86 -14.53 -0.71
CA GLU A 323 3.73 -14.57 0.23
C GLU A 323 3.94 -13.62 1.42
N GLN A 324 5.19 -13.44 1.85
CA GLN A 324 5.53 -12.51 2.93
C GLN A 324 5.19 -11.07 2.54
N TYR A 325 5.55 -10.66 1.33
CA TYR A 325 5.21 -9.33 0.82
C TYR A 325 3.69 -9.19 0.62
N ALA A 326 3.03 -10.18 0.05
CA ALA A 326 1.57 -10.15 -0.13
C ALA A 326 0.83 -10.02 1.21
N GLN A 327 1.27 -10.75 2.24
CA GLN A 327 0.70 -10.64 3.58
C GLN A 327 0.99 -9.27 4.20
N TRP A 328 2.22 -8.76 4.07
CA TRP A 328 2.58 -7.43 4.59
C TRP A 328 1.75 -6.30 3.95
N VAL A 329 1.48 -6.36 2.64
CA VAL A 329 0.59 -5.42 1.94
C VAL A 329 -0.84 -5.51 2.47
N SER A 330 -1.31 -6.71 2.81
CA SER A 330 -2.60 -6.88 3.47
C SER A 330 -2.61 -6.25 4.87
N ASP A 331 -1.63 -6.60 5.70
CA ASP A 331 -1.56 -6.22 7.10
C ASP A 331 -1.42 -4.70 7.28
N ILE A 332 -0.60 -4.04 6.45
CA ILE A 332 -0.38 -2.59 6.55
C ILE A 332 -1.64 -1.77 6.27
N LYS A 333 -2.61 -2.34 5.55
CA LYS A 333 -3.89 -1.70 5.19
C LYS A 333 -5.01 -2.00 6.21
N THR A 334 -4.76 -2.81 7.23
CA THR A 334 -5.78 -3.15 8.24
C THR A 334 -6.10 -1.96 9.15
N ALA A 335 -7.27 -2.03 9.80
CA ALA A 335 -7.65 -1.12 10.89
C ALA A 335 -6.78 -1.33 12.14
N GLU A 336 -6.38 -2.58 12.42
CA GLU A 336 -5.47 -2.91 13.53
C GLU A 336 -4.14 -2.14 13.38
N THR A 337 -3.53 -2.17 12.20
CA THR A 337 -2.30 -1.41 11.91
C THR A 337 -2.50 0.10 12.01
N TYR A 338 -3.69 0.62 11.66
CA TYR A 338 -3.97 2.04 11.87
C TYR A 338 -3.87 2.40 13.35
N HIS A 339 -4.56 1.66 14.21
CA HIS A 339 -4.62 1.94 15.64
C HIS A 339 -3.30 1.64 16.37
N SER A 340 -2.53 0.65 15.92
CA SER A 340 -1.28 0.24 16.57
C SER A 340 -0.05 1.03 16.11
N ASN A 341 -0.07 1.58 14.88
CA ASN A 341 1.08 2.28 14.28
C ASN A 341 0.74 3.72 13.87
N PHE A 342 -0.19 3.92 12.92
CA PHE A 342 -0.46 5.25 12.36
C PHE A 342 -0.97 6.25 13.39
N GLN A 343 -1.88 5.82 14.25
CA GLN A 343 -2.39 6.66 15.34
C GLN A 343 -1.31 6.97 16.40
N VAL A 344 -0.37 6.04 16.62
CA VAL A 344 0.78 6.26 17.52
C VAL A 344 1.72 7.30 16.93
N TRP A 345 2.08 7.21 15.65
CA TRP A 345 2.89 8.23 14.98
C TRP A 345 2.19 9.58 14.93
N GLU A 346 0.88 9.60 14.66
CA GLU A 346 0.09 10.82 14.66
C GLU A 346 0.10 11.52 16.03
N SER A 347 0.04 10.76 17.11
CA SER A 347 0.15 11.28 18.47
C SER A 347 1.57 11.75 18.78
N ARG A 348 2.60 10.93 18.53
CA ARG A 348 3.99 11.23 18.90
C ARG A 348 4.52 12.46 18.18
N TYR A 349 4.25 12.58 16.89
CA TYR A 349 4.75 13.68 16.08
C TYR A 349 3.96 14.99 16.27
N ARG A 350 3.05 15.03 17.24
CA ARG A 350 2.38 16.23 17.74
C ARG A 350 2.60 16.44 19.24
N ASP A 351 3.29 15.54 19.93
CA ASP A 351 3.58 15.66 21.35
C ASP A 351 4.82 16.53 21.56
N PRO A 352 4.68 17.73 22.16
CA PRO A 352 5.83 18.61 22.41
C PRO A 352 6.91 17.96 23.28
N ARG A 353 6.56 17.07 24.21
CA ARG A 353 7.54 16.38 25.08
C ARG A 353 8.33 15.31 24.33
N TYR A 354 7.72 14.73 23.30
CA TYR A 354 8.40 13.78 22.42
C TYR A 354 9.35 14.52 21.49
N LEU A 355 8.81 15.50 20.76
CA LEU A 355 9.54 16.24 19.74
C LEU A 355 10.71 17.04 20.28
N SER A 356 10.59 17.62 21.48
CA SER A 356 11.67 18.43 22.08
C SER A 356 12.95 17.64 22.37
N LYS A 357 12.93 16.31 22.28
CA LYS A 357 14.09 15.45 22.55
C LYS A 357 14.89 15.12 21.30
N LEU A 358 14.40 15.49 20.13
CA LEU A 358 14.96 15.11 18.85
C LEU A 358 15.57 16.34 18.18
N THR A 359 16.79 16.21 17.67
CA THR A 359 17.28 17.14 16.66
C THR A 359 16.45 17.01 15.38
N LEU A 360 16.55 17.99 14.49
CA LEU A 360 15.85 17.98 13.21
C LEU A 360 16.26 16.78 12.35
N GLY A 361 17.55 16.44 12.33
CA GLY A 361 18.06 15.24 11.64
C GLY A 361 17.55 13.93 12.26
N GLN A 362 17.48 13.84 13.60
CA GLN A 362 16.90 12.66 14.26
C GLN A 362 15.42 12.50 13.93
N PHE A 363 14.66 13.61 13.99
CA PHE A 363 13.23 13.58 13.68
C PHE A 363 12.98 13.17 12.22
N GLY A 364 13.74 13.74 11.27
CA GLY A 364 13.60 13.40 9.85
C GLY A 364 13.93 11.95 9.55
N SER A 365 15.03 11.44 10.13
CA SER A 365 15.43 10.03 9.99
C SER A 365 14.38 9.07 10.56
N GLU A 366 13.81 9.40 11.74
CA GLU A 366 12.76 8.59 12.37
C GLU A 366 11.46 8.57 11.54
N VAL A 367 11.05 9.73 11.01
CA VAL A 367 9.86 9.83 10.15
C VAL A 367 10.06 9.07 8.85
N GLU A 368 11.19 9.27 8.16
CA GLU A 368 11.50 8.63 6.87
C GLU A 368 11.50 7.09 6.98
N LEU A 369 12.14 6.56 8.03
CA LEU A 369 12.34 5.11 8.17
C LEU A 369 11.19 4.39 8.89
N GLY A 370 10.36 5.13 9.61
CA GLY A 370 9.22 4.59 10.35
C GLY A 370 7.90 4.78 9.60
N LEU A 371 7.50 6.04 9.42
CA LEU A 371 6.15 6.40 8.97
C LEU A 371 6.07 6.56 7.45
N HIS A 372 7.05 7.21 6.82
CA HIS A 372 7.01 7.61 5.42
C HIS A 372 6.83 6.42 4.47
N ASP A 373 7.71 5.42 4.53
CA ASP A 373 7.61 4.22 3.69
C ASP A 373 6.25 3.51 3.86
N TRP A 374 5.68 3.57 5.06
CA TRP A 374 4.38 2.98 5.39
C TRP A 374 3.20 3.79 4.85
N LEU A 375 3.27 5.12 4.83
CA LEU A 375 2.25 5.98 4.20
C LEU A 375 2.14 5.67 2.70
N HIS A 376 3.28 5.55 2.03
CA HIS A 376 3.34 5.19 0.62
C HIS A 376 2.65 3.85 0.34
N MET A 377 3.03 2.79 1.06
CA MET A 377 2.49 1.45 0.79
C MET A 377 1.06 1.24 1.30
N ARG A 378 0.64 1.95 2.35
CA ARG A 378 -0.74 1.89 2.86
C ARG A 378 -1.74 2.47 1.85
N TRP A 379 -1.41 3.58 1.19
CA TRP A 379 -2.26 4.21 0.19
C TRP A 379 -1.96 3.81 -1.25
N ALA A 380 -0.92 3.01 -1.50
CA ALA A 380 -0.65 2.48 -2.83
C ALA A 380 -1.82 1.62 -3.35
N SER A 381 -2.25 1.86 -4.59
CA SER A 381 -2.96 0.88 -5.40
C SER A 381 -1.97 -0.10 -6.02
N VAL A 382 -2.50 -1.19 -6.59
CA VAL A 382 -1.66 -2.13 -7.35
C VAL A 382 -0.96 -1.38 -8.49
N PRO A 383 0.37 -1.50 -8.64
CA PRO A 383 1.07 -0.91 -9.78
C PRO A 383 0.58 -1.55 -11.09
N ARG A 384 0.48 -0.75 -12.15
CA ARG A 384 -0.01 -1.19 -13.47
C ARG A 384 0.96 -0.76 -14.57
N ASP A 385 1.07 -1.57 -15.62
CA ASP A 385 1.77 -1.15 -16.83
C ASP A 385 0.96 -0.03 -17.51
N PRO A 386 1.54 1.17 -17.73
CA PRO A 386 0.81 2.31 -18.26
C PRO A 386 0.27 2.10 -19.68
N SER A 387 0.88 1.22 -20.47
CA SER A 387 0.46 0.98 -21.85
C SER A 387 -0.83 0.17 -21.98
N ASN A 388 -1.20 -0.62 -20.97
CA ASN A 388 -2.34 -1.54 -21.07
C ASN A 388 -3.13 -1.73 -19.75
N GLY A 389 -2.70 -1.13 -18.64
CA GLY A 389 -3.35 -1.24 -17.33
C GLY A 389 -3.17 -2.59 -16.62
N HIS A 390 -2.32 -3.48 -17.14
CA HIS A 390 -2.10 -4.80 -16.58
C HIS A 390 -1.42 -4.70 -15.20
N PRO A 391 -1.90 -5.40 -14.15
CA PRO A 391 -1.25 -5.41 -12.85
C PRO A 391 0.20 -5.93 -12.91
N VAL A 392 1.12 -5.24 -12.25
CA VAL A 392 2.55 -5.59 -12.16
C VAL A 392 3.02 -5.58 -10.70
N PRO A 393 2.62 -6.52 -9.82
CA PRO A 393 2.73 -6.43 -8.35
C PRO A 393 4.07 -6.02 -7.73
N PHE A 394 5.16 -6.24 -8.47
CA PHE A 394 6.53 -5.92 -8.07
C PHE A 394 7.02 -4.56 -8.58
N ALA A 395 6.14 -3.82 -9.27
CA ALA A 395 6.39 -2.58 -9.97
C ALA A 395 7.43 -2.72 -11.10
N ARG A 396 7.85 -1.57 -11.63
CA ARG A 396 8.89 -1.39 -12.64
C ARG A 396 10.27 -1.79 -12.09
N ASP A 397 11.13 -2.35 -12.93
CA ASP A 397 12.55 -2.51 -12.60
C ASP A 397 13.22 -1.13 -12.48
N GLN A 398 14.00 -0.92 -11.42
CA GLN A 398 14.54 0.41 -11.09
C GLN A 398 15.40 1.04 -12.20
N ALA A 399 15.99 0.23 -13.08
CA ALA A 399 16.77 0.67 -14.24
C ALA A 399 16.01 0.60 -15.59
N ASP A 400 14.73 0.21 -15.60
CA ASP A 400 13.87 0.25 -16.80
C ASP A 400 13.37 1.69 -17.03
N PHE A 401 13.91 2.35 -18.03
CA PHE A 401 13.54 3.71 -18.45
C PHE A 401 12.77 3.73 -19.76
N ALA A 402 12.03 2.67 -20.08
CA ALA A 402 11.15 2.68 -21.25
C ALA A 402 10.12 3.82 -21.16
N GLN A 403 9.83 4.46 -22.31
CA GLN A 403 8.98 5.65 -22.40
C GLN A 403 7.62 5.48 -21.70
N ARG A 404 7.03 4.28 -21.78
CA ARG A 404 5.73 3.98 -21.16
C ARG A 404 5.68 4.29 -19.67
N TRP A 405 6.79 4.15 -18.94
CA TRP A 405 6.81 4.41 -17.50
C TRP A 405 6.72 5.89 -17.16
N PHE A 406 7.00 6.80 -18.10
CA PHE A 406 6.92 8.24 -17.88
C PHE A 406 5.49 8.78 -18.03
N GLU A 407 4.58 7.99 -18.60
CA GLU A 407 3.16 8.36 -18.80
C GLU A 407 2.45 8.68 -17.47
N PRO A 408 1.46 9.58 -17.47
CA PRO A 408 0.75 10.03 -16.26
C PRO A 408 0.03 8.90 -15.51
N GLU A 409 -0.34 7.82 -16.19
CA GLU A 409 -0.95 6.63 -15.58
C GLU A 409 0.00 5.89 -14.63
N ASN A 410 1.32 6.13 -14.73
CA ASN A 410 2.28 5.67 -13.71
C ASN A 410 2.35 6.67 -12.54
N ASP A 411 1.46 6.49 -11.58
CA ASP A 411 1.35 7.23 -10.32
C ASP A 411 1.51 6.32 -9.08
N PHE A 412 2.26 5.22 -9.24
CA PHE A 412 2.40 4.22 -8.18
C PHE A 412 3.17 4.77 -6.97
N LEU A 413 2.49 4.82 -5.82
CA LEU A 413 3.06 5.32 -4.56
C LEU A 413 4.27 4.51 -4.07
N GLY A 414 4.42 3.24 -4.45
CA GLY A 414 5.49 2.37 -3.97
C GLY A 414 6.87 2.58 -4.62
N ASP A 415 7.00 3.48 -5.60
CA ASP A 415 8.24 3.81 -6.32
C ASP A 415 8.45 5.34 -6.37
N PRO A 416 9.57 5.92 -5.89
CA PRO A 416 9.81 7.36 -5.98
C PRO A 416 9.82 7.89 -7.41
N PHE A 417 10.06 7.04 -8.42
CA PHE A 417 9.93 7.45 -9.82
C PHE A 417 8.51 7.89 -10.21
N SER A 418 7.48 7.46 -9.47
CA SER A 418 6.09 7.80 -9.76
C SER A 418 5.25 8.26 -8.57
N SER A 419 5.74 8.09 -7.34
CA SER A 419 4.95 8.38 -6.15
C SER A 419 4.46 9.82 -6.07
N HIS A 420 5.28 10.79 -6.50
CA HIS A 420 4.94 12.22 -6.49
C HIS A 420 3.82 12.59 -7.49
N VAL A 421 3.51 11.72 -8.45
CA VAL A 421 2.39 11.92 -9.40
C VAL A 421 1.05 11.61 -8.73
N ASN A 422 1.04 10.80 -7.68
CA ASN A 422 -0.18 10.44 -6.96
C ASN A 422 -0.70 11.64 -6.12
N PRO A 423 -1.99 12.02 -6.21
CA PRO A 423 -2.51 13.13 -5.39
C PRO A 423 -2.35 12.93 -3.89
N VAL A 424 -2.44 11.69 -3.39
CA VAL A 424 -2.33 11.36 -1.96
C VAL A 424 -0.93 11.64 -1.43
N PHE A 425 0.10 11.57 -2.28
CA PHE A 425 1.48 11.94 -1.94
C PHE A 425 1.53 13.32 -1.28
N TRP A 426 0.93 14.32 -1.92
CA TRP A 426 0.97 15.70 -1.46
C TRP A 426 0.22 15.91 -0.15
N ALA A 427 -0.84 15.15 0.08
CA ALA A 427 -1.65 15.27 1.28
C ALA A 427 -0.88 14.78 2.52
N PHE A 428 -0.24 13.61 2.45
CA PHE A 428 0.54 13.10 3.58
C PHE A 428 1.94 13.72 3.69
N HIS A 429 2.57 14.12 2.59
CA HIS A 429 3.81 14.91 2.66
C HIS A 429 3.56 16.29 3.26
N GLY A 430 2.43 16.92 2.94
CA GLY A 430 1.98 18.13 3.64
C GLY A 430 1.75 17.88 5.13
N TRP A 431 1.14 16.74 5.50
CA TRP A 431 0.99 16.38 6.91
C TRP A 431 2.34 16.22 7.61
N ILE A 432 3.34 15.63 6.95
CA ILE A 432 4.72 15.48 7.47
C ILE A 432 5.37 16.84 7.64
N ASP A 433 5.31 17.70 6.61
CA ASP A 433 5.86 19.06 6.60
C ASP A 433 5.29 19.92 7.74
N ASP A 434 3.98 19.83 8.00
CA ASP A 434 3.35 20.56 9.11
C ASP A 434 3.92 20.15 10.48
N ARG A 435 4.45 18.93 10.64
CA ARG A 435 5.06 18.48 11.90
C ARG A 435 6.38 19.18 12.21
N LEU A 436 7.04 19.78 11.21
CA LEU A 436 8.21 20.64 11.45
C LEU A 436 7.85 21.84 12.32
N GLU A 437 6.65 22.38 12.13
CA GLU A 437 6.18 23.50 12.95
C GLU A 437 5.77 23.03 14.36
N ASP A 438 5.27 21.80 14.51
CA ASP A 438 5.06 21.16 15.82
C ASP A 438 6.41 20.96 16.54
N TRP A 439 7.45 20.50 15.83
CA TRP A 439 8.81 20.34 16.35
C TRP A 439 9.42 21.68 16.75
N PHE A 440 9.31 22.72 15.92
CA PHE A 440 9.78 24.06 16.25
C PHE A 440 9.09 24.60 17.50
N ARG A 441 7.76 24.50 17.59
CA ARG A 441 7.00 24.90 18.79
C ARG A 441 7.39 24.10 20.03
N ALA A 442 7.75 22.83 19.87
CA ALA A 442 8.25 22.00 20.96
C ALA A 442 9.61 22.52 21.47
N HIS A 443 10.53 22.86 20.58
CA HIS A 443 11.81 23.45 20.98
C HIS A 443 11.65 24.84 21.57
N GLU A 444 10.81 25.71 21.00
CA GLU A 444 10.53 27.01 21.62
C GLU A 444 9.93 26.89 23.03
N ARG A 445 9.17 25.82 23.30
CA ARG A 445 8.60 25.56 24.62
C ARG A 445 9.64 25.07 25.65
N PHE A 446 10.52 24.15 25.26
CA PHE A 446 11.44 23.47 26.20
C PHE A 446 12.88 23.99 26.15
N HIS A 447 13.26 24.68 25.07
CA HIS A 447 14.59 25.18 24.72
C HIS A 447 14.48 26.57 24.05
N PRO A 448 13.86 27.55 24.73
CA PRO A 448 13.47 28.82 24.11
C PRO A 448 14.67 29.55 23.48
N GLY A 449 14.55 29.91 22.20
CA GLY A 449 15.60 30.63 21.47
C GLY A 449 16.78 29.78 21.00
N GLU A 450 16.80 28.47 21.29
CA GLU A 450 17.85 27.57 20.79
C GLU A 450 17.62 27.12 19.34
N VAL A 451 16.44 27.39 18.77
CA VAL A 451 16.12 27.18 17.35
C VAL A 451 15.66 28.50 16.73
N SER A 452 16.36 28.96 15.70
CA SER A 452 16.02 30.20 14.99
C SER A 452 15.53 29.88 13.59
N ARG A 453 14.54 30.64 13.10
CA ARG A 453 14.08 30.54 11.71
C ARG A 453 15.10 31.19 10.77
N LEU A 454 15.22 30.65 9.56
CA LEU A 454 16.10 31.11 8.49
C LEU A 454 15.44 30.83 7.13
N ASP A 455 15.62 31.70 6.14
CA ASP A 455 15.31 31.35 4.75
C ASP A 455 16.52 30.66 4.12
N VAL A 456 16.33 29.46 3.57
CA VAL A 456 17.37 28.70 2.88
C VAL A 456 16.85 28.38 1.48
N ASN A 457 17.50 28.92 0.44
CA ASN A 457 17.09 28.75 -0.95
C ASN A 457 15.62 29.10 -1.23
N GLY A 458 15.08 30.16 -0.59
CA GLY A 458 13.69 30.58 -0.74
C GLY A 458 12.68 29.68 0.01
N VAL A 459 13.16 28.79 0.87
CA VAL A 459 12.34 27.91 1.71
C VAL A 459 12.39 28.40 3.16
N PRO A 460 11.23 28.66 3.80
CA PRO A 460 11.17 28.91 5.25
C PRO A 460 11.70 27.71 6.03
N TRP A 461 12.81 27.92 6.73
CA TRP A 461 13.61 26.88 7.37
C TRP A 461 14.14 27.31 8.75
N PHE A 462 15.17 26.61 9.23
CA PHE A 462 15.79 26.81 10.53
C PHE A 462 17.32 26.93 10.38
N ALA A 463 17.93 27.81 11.19
CA ALA A 463 19.36 27.99 11.23
C ALA A 463 20.06 26.79 11.89
N PRO A 464 21.30 26.45 11.48
CA PRO A 464 22.11 25.44 12.15
C PRO A 464 22.36 25.81 13.62
N GLY A 465 22.42 24.81 14.50
CA GLY A 465 22.60 25.01 15.93
C GLY A 465 22.53 23.70 16.70
N ARG A 466 22.23 23.77 18.00
CA ARG A 466 22.15 22.57 18.86
C ARG A 466 21.18 21.51 18.33
N TRP A 467 20.08 21.96 17.74
CA TRP A 467 18.98 21.09 17.31
C TRP A 467 18.85 20.95 15.79
N VAL A 468 19.71 21.62 15.01
CA VAL A 468 19.73 21.58 13.55
C VAL A 468 21.18 21.36 13.13
N GLU A 469 21.51 20.15 12.70
CA GLU A 469 22.90 19.68 12.59
C GLU A 469 23.69 20.30 11.44
N ILE A 470 22.99 20.68 10.36
CA ILE A 470 23.59 21.12 9.11
C ILE A 470 22.93 22.40 8.59
N ALA A 471 23.65 23.17 7.78
CA ALA A 471 23.19 24.44 7.21
C ALA A 471 22.85 24.33 5.71
N ASP A 472 23.21 23.20 5.11
CA ASP A 472 23.37 22.94 3.68
C ASP A 472 22.54 21.71 3.29
N PRO A 473 21.21 21.78 3.36
CA PRO A 473 20.36 20.66 2.96
C PRO A 473 20.51 20.32 1.47
N TRP A 474 20.47 19.04 1.16
CA TRP A 474 20.79 18.50 -0.17
C TRP A 474 19.56 18.40 -1.08
N LEU A 475 19.58 19.17 -2.18
CA LEU A 475 18.63 19.10 -3.29
C LEU A 475 19.26 18.47 -4.55
N GLY A 476 20.20 17.55 -4.39
CA GLY A 476 20.98 17.02 -5.53
C GLY A 476 22.05 18.01 -6.03
N PRO A 477 22.44 17.91 -7.30
CA PRO A 477 23.48 18.75 -7.91
C PRO A 477 23.26 20.26 -7.77
N ASP A 478 22.01 20.70 -7.65
CA ASP A 478 21.67 22.11 -7.47
C ASP A 478 22.30 22.77 -6.23
N THR A 479 22.63 21.97 -5.23
CA THR A 479 23.19 22.46 -3.95
C THR A 479 24.60 21.92 -3.69
N HIS A 480 24.93 20.73 -4.21
CA HIS A 480 26.19 20.05 -3.92
C HIS A 480 26.82 19.38 -5.15
N GLY A 481 26.40 19.80 -6.35
CA GLY A 481 27.03 19.43 -7.61
C GLY A 481 28.41 20.07 -7.76
N CYS A 482 29.16 19.62 -8.75
CA CYS A 482 30.54 20.09 -8.97
C CYS A 482 30.74 20.68 -10.38
N SER A 483 29.78 20.49 -11.28
CA SER A 483 29.85 20.98 -12.64
C SER A 483 29.31 22.40 -12.78
N THR A 484 30.07 23.28 -13.42
CA THR A 484 29.60 24.59 -13.90
C THR A 484 29.09 24.54 -15.33
N THR A 485 29.11 23.37 -15.98
CA THR A 485 28.67 23.19 -17.36
C THR A 485 27.15 23.30 -17.43
N PRO A 486 26.60 24.25 -18.23
CA PRO A 486 25.15 24.38 -18.40
C PRO A 486 24.54 23.08 -18.94
N GLY A 487 23.42 22.66 -18.34
CA GLY A 487 22.62 21.52 -18.79
C GLY A 487 21.60 21.91 -19.85
N LEU A 488 20.74 20.95 -20.21
CA LEU A 488 19.65 21.13 -21.16
C LEU A 488 18.59 22.13 -20.65
N GLN A 489 18.43 22.24 -19.33
CA GLN A 489 17.55 23.22 -18.70
C GLN A 489 18.27 24.54 -18.44
N VAL A 490 17.58 25.64 -18.76
CA VAL A 490 18.06 27.00 -18.46
C VAL A 490 18.24 27.14 -16.94
N GLY A 491 19.47 27.45 -16.52
CA GLY A 491 19.82 27.68 -15.11
C GLY A 491 20.17 26.43 -14.30
N ARG A 492 20.27 25.25 -14.92
CA ARG A 492 20.73 24.01 -14.26
C ARG A 492 22.03 23.50 -14.87
N SER A 493 22.78 22.69 -14.13
CA SER A 493 23.98 22.02 -14.64
C SER A 493 23.63 20.74 -15.43
N VAL A 494 24.57 20.26 -16.25
CA VAL A 494 24.50 18.98 -16.99
C VAL A 494 24.25 17.76 -16.08
N GLU A 495 24.49 17.90 -14.78
CA GLU A 495 24.25 16.85 -13.78
C GLU A 495 22.74 16.61 -13.59
N MET A 496 21.89 17.60 -13.89
CA MET A 496 20.43 17.51 -13.85
C MET A 496 19.83 16.99 -15.17
N ASP A 497 20.65 16.65 -16.17
CA ASP A 497 20.15 16.13 -17.44
C ASP A 497 19.61 14.70 -17.28
N PRO A 498 18.50 14.33 -17.94
CA PRO A 498 17.91 13.00 -17.84
C PRO A 498 18.88 11.84 -18.11
N GLU A 499 19.77 11.95 -19.10
CA GLU A 499 20.73 10.88 -19.40
C GLU A 499 21.81 10.74 -18.32
N THR A 500 22.23 11.85 -17.69
CA THR A 500 23.14 11.82 -16.54
C THR A 500 22.49 11.13 -15.35
N MET A 501 21.22 11.45 -15.07
CA MET A 501 20.48 10.79 -13.98
C MET A 501 20.23 9.31 -14.26
N LYS A 502 19.92 8.92 -15.50
CA LYS A 502 19.83 7.50 -15.90
C LYS A 502 21.14 6.77 -15.70
N LEU A 503 22.28 7.39 -16.04
CA LEU A 503 23.60 6.83 -15.79
C LEU A 503 23.86 6.64 -14.29
N ALA A 504 23.56 7.64 -13.47
CA ALA A 504 23.70 7.56 -12.01
C ALA A 504 22.85 6.43 -11.40
N LEU A 505 21.61 6.27 -11.87
CA LEU A 505 20.73 5.17 -11.45
C LEU A 505 21.29 3.81 -11.88
N ARG A 506 21.84 3.69 -13.10
CA ARG A 506 22.54 2.47 -13.55
C ARG A 506 23.78 2.17 -12.73
N ILE A 507 24.55 3.17 -12.31
CA ILE A 507 25.68 2.98 -11.39
C ILE A 507 25.18 2.47 -10.02
N THR A 508 24.10 3.06 -9.52
CA THR A 508 23.54 2.74 -8.19
C THR A 508 22.91 1.34 -8.13
N PHE A 509 22.26 0.89 -9.21
CA PHE A 509 21.56 -0.39 -9.28
C PHE A 509 22.27 -1.47 -10.10
N GLY A 510 23.28 -1.11 -10.88
CA GLY A 510 24.04 -2.03 -11.72
C GLY A 510 24.74 -3.10 -10.88
N SER A 511 24.45 -4.35 -11.21
CA SER A 511 25.10 -5.51 -10.63
C SER A 511 26.56 -5.63 -11.09
N ASP A 512 27.41 -6.17 -10.22
CA ASP A 512 28.66 -6.77 -10.68
C ASP A 512 28.29 -8.07 -11.41
N ASP A 513 28.32 -8.02 -12.74
CA ASP A 513 27.28 -8.59 -13.60
C ASP A 513 27.23 -10.11 -13.82
N ASP A 514 27.98 -10.95 -13.10
CA ASP A 514 27.95 -12.41 -13.35
C ASP A 514 27.64 -13.30 -12.14
N LYS A 515 27.96 -12.88 -10.91
CA LYS A 515 27.74 -13.71 -9.70
C LYS A 515 26.38 -13.48 -9.04
N LEU A 516 25.81 -12.29 -9.18
CA LEU A 516 24.55 -11.91 -8.52
C LEU A 516 23.30 -12.32 -9.31
N ALA A 517 23.36 -12.41 -10.64
CA ALA A 517 22.24 -12.86 -11.47
C ALA A 517 21.72 -14.26 -11.09
N GLN A 518 22.61 -15.16 -10.62
CA GLN A 518 22.23 -16.48 -10.10
C GLN A 518 21.60 -16.43 -8.69
N LEU A 519 21.93 -15.40 -7.89
CA LEU A 519 21.35 -15.16 -6.55
C LEU A 519 20.01 -14.41 -6.62
N PHE A 520 19.82 -13.52 -7.59
CA PHE A 520 18.55 -12.79 -7.80
C PHE A 520 17.38 -13.70 -8.16
N ARG A 521 17.62 -14.88 -8.75
CA ARG A 521 16.57 -15.92 -8.88
C ARG A 521 15.99 -16.38 -7.54
N ARG A 522 16.64 -16.10 -6.41
CA ARG A 522 16.21 -16.48 -5.05
C ARG A 522 15.70 -15.32 -4.19
N VAL A 523 15.87 -14.05 -4.61
CA VAL A 523 15.42 -12.88 -3.83
C VAL A 523 14.33 -12.15 -4.62
N PRO A 524 13.07 -12.13 -4.13
CA PRO A 524 11.99 -11.47 -4.85
C PRO A 524 12.23 -9.95 -4.95
N GLN A 525 12.11 -9.41 -6.17
CA GLN A 525 12.11 -7.96 -6.40
C GLN A 525 10.84 -7.37 -5.77
N ARG A 526 10.96 -6.40 -4.87
CA ARG A 526 9.83 -5.72 -4.21
C ARG A 526 9.85 -4.23 -4.58
N PRO A 527 8.70 -3.52 -4.52
CA PRO A 527 8.68 -2.06 -4.67
C PRO A 527 9.64 -1.34 -3.73
N TRP A 528 10.06 -0.13 -4.12
CA TRP A 528 11.04 0.69 -3.41
C TRP A 528 10.72 0.78 -1.91
N TYR A 529 9.51 1.23 -1.56
CA TYR A 529 9.09 1.42 -0.18
C TYR A 529 8.70 0.13 0.56
N ALA A 530 8.76 -1.02 -0.11
CA ALA A 530 8.54 -2.34 0.49
C ALA A 530 9.83 -3.17 0.64
N ARG A 531 10.97 -2.72 0.09
CA ARG A 531 12.24 -3.49 0.10
C ARG A 531 12.80 -3.74 1.50
N HIS A 532 12.45 -2.89 2.46
CA HIS A 532 12.89 -2.99 3.85
C HIS A 532 11.78 -3.51 4.78
N LEU A 533 10.72 -4.12 4.24
CA LEU A 533 9.65 -4.69 5.05
C LEU A 533 10.22 -5.66 6.09
N LYS A 534 9.70 -5.56 7.31
CA LYS A 534 9.97 -6.49 8.41
C LYS A 534 8.63 -6.94 8.96
N ALA A 535 8.25 -8.17 8.66
CA ALA A 535 7.17 -8.82 9.39
C ALA A 535 7.67 -9.11 10.82
N LYS A 536 6.97 -8.63 11.83
CA LYS A 536 7.16 -9.16 13.18
C LYS A 536 6.52 -10.54 13.21
N VAL A 537 7.28 -11.56 13.60
CA VAL A 537 6.70 -12.84 13.99
C VAL A 537 5.94 -12.57 15.28
N VAL A 538 4.62 -12.78 15.24
CA VAL A 538 3.75 -12.74 16.43
C VAL A 538 3.86 -14.06 17.16
#